data_AF-A0A6L3B5I8-F1
#
_entry.id   AF-A0A6L3B5I8-F1
#
_cell.length_a   1.000
_cell.length_b   1.000
_cell.length_c   1.000
_cell.angle_alpha   90.00
_cell.angle_beta   90.00
_cell.angle_gamma   90.00
#
_symmetry.space_group_name_H-M   'P 1'
#
loop_
_entity.id
_entity.type
_entity.pdbx_description
1 polymer ?
#
loop_
_entity_poly.entity_id
_entity_poly.type
_entity_poly.pdbx_seq_one_letter_code
_entity_poly.pdbx_strand_id
1 'polypeptide(L)'
;MTRSISDLASALKGDALDLFTNLSAEDRTSLGKLVSSGALSADELNDALSSALKSERKKAFWQSTKEDADAGGTAEGAARQQNMKAISDRMESTLESRYAAMDRPGMSPQDRLAALSKLSADLKDMQDSRDQVAGTGMPMKAYTLKGGDDRFFATSKEQAAGQKLKDLGFHSGTFDKVLASQSKDFAQKYLSEERTSQMSLGNANK
;
A
#
# COMPACT_ATOMS: atom_id res chain seq x y z
N MET A 1 -26.14 -18.81 20.75
CA MET A 1 -25.62 -17.77 19.83
C MET A 1 -24.09 -17.88 19.73
N THR A 2 -23.57 -18.92 19.07
CA THR A 2 -22.12 -19.26 19.06
C THR A 2 -21.52 -19.38 17.65
N ARG A 3 -22.32 -19.21 16.59
CA ARG A 3 -21.88 -19.38 15.20
C ARG A 3 -20.96 -18.26 14.71
N SER A 4 -21.29 -17.00 14.99
CA SER A 4 -20.58 -15.84 14.41
C SER A 4 -19.10 -15.76 14.79
N ILE A 5 -18.72 -16.13 16.02
CA ILE A 5 -17.32 -16.15 16.46
C ILE A 5 -16.55 -17.30 15.80
N SER A 6 -17.20 -18.45 15.59
CA SER A 6 -16.59 -19.60 14.89
C SER A 6 -16.39 -19.30 13.40
N ASP A 7 -17.32 -18.59 12.77
CA ASP A 7 -17.25 -18.18 11.36
C ASP A 7 -16.14 -17.13 11.14
N LEU A 8 -16.05 -16.15 12.04
CA LEU A 8 -14.95 -15.17 12.09
C LEU A 8 -13.57 -15.82 12.26
N ALA A 9 -13.46 -16.75 13.22
CA ALA A 9 -12.20 -17.45 13.49
C ALA A 9 -11.74 -18.34 12.32
N SER A 10 -12.66 -18.76 11.46
CA SER A 10 -12.34 -19.60 10.30
C SER A 10 -12.03 -18.80 9.04
N ALA A 11 -12.59 -17.60 8.89
CA ALA A 11 -12.43 -16.77 7.69
C ALA A 11 -11.25 -15.79 7.78
N LEU A 12 -10.96 -15.26 8.97
CA LEU A 12 -9.84 -14.35 9.18
C LEU A 12 -8.51 -15.10 9.05
N LYS A 13 -7.61 -14.58 8.21
CA LYS A 13 -6.31 -15.18 7.94
C LYS A 13 -5.22 -14.13 7.75
N GLY A 14 -3.98 -14.56 7.95
CA GLY A 14 -2.79 -13.74 7.72
C GLY A 14 -2.86 -12.39 8.43
N ASP A 15 -2.50 -11.33 7.72
CA ASP A 15 -2.43 -9.97 8.26
C ASP A 15 -3.79 -9.41 8.71
N ALA A 16 -4.90 -9.84 8.09
CA ALA A 16 -6.23 -9.44 8.52
C ALA A 16 -6.62 -10.04 9.87
N LEU A 17 -6.19 -11.29 10.14
CA LEU A 17 -6.33 -11.90 11.46
C LEU A 17 -5.47 -11.16 12.49
N ASP A 18 -4.22 -10.87 12.16
CA ASP A 18 -3.31 -10.15 13.07
C ASP A 18 -3.79 -8.72 13.37
N LEU A 19 -4.33 -8.01 12.38
CA LEU A 19 -5.01 -6.74 12.63
C LEU A 19 -6.18 -6.94 13.58
N PHE A 20 -7.09 -7.88 13.27
CA PHE A 20 -8.29 -8.10 14.07
C PHE A 20 -7.97 -8.44 15.53
N THR A 21 -6.97 -9.27 15.81
CA THR A 21 -6.58 -9.65 17.18
C THR A 21 -6.00 -8.47 17.98
N ASN A 22 -5.35 -7.53 17.31
CA ASN A 22 -4.79 -6.31 17.91
C ASN A 22 -5.82 -5.18 18.07
N LEU A 23 -7.05 -5.34 17.55
CA LEU A 23 -8.12 -4.37 17.75
C LEU A 23 -8.67 -4.41 19.19
N SER A 24 -9.25 -3.28 19.61
CA SER A 24 -9.96 -3.20 20.88
C SER A 24 -11.11 -4.22 20.95
N ALA A 25 -11.52 -4.61 22.15
CA ALA A 25 -12.66 -5.50 22.32
C ALA A 25 -13.95 -4.90 21.75
N GLU A 26 -14.10 -3.57 21.81
CA GLU A 26 -15.23 -2.83 21.25
C GLU A 26 -15.26 -2.89 19.72
N ASP A 27 -14.12 -2.66 19.07
CA ASP A 27 -13.99 -2.75 17.61
C ASP A 27 -14.28 -4.17 17.13
N ARG A 28 -13.68 -5.18 17.77
CA ARG A 28 -13.95 -6.60 17.46
C ARG A 28 -15.43 -6.95 17.63
N THR A 29 -16.08 -6.41 18.65
CA THR A 29 -17.51 -6.61 18.89
C THR A 29 -18.35 -5.93 17.81
N SER A 30 -18.00 -4.72 17.40
CA SER A 30 -18.70 -3.96 16.37
C SER A 30 -18.60 -4.65 15.00
N LEU A 31 -17.40 -5.07 14.61
CA LEU A 31 -17.18 -5.89 13.41
C LEU A 31 -17.93 -7.23 13.51
N GLY A 32 -17.90 -7.86 14.68
CA GLY A 32 -18.65 -9.09 14.95
C GLY A 32 -20.17 -8.94 14.80
N LYS A 33 -20.73 -7.77 15.14
CA LYS A 33 -22.15 -7.44 14.94
C LYS A 33 -22.50 -7.26 13.46
N LEU A 34 -21.61 -6.67 12.66
CA LEU A 34 -21.82 -6.58 11.20
C LEU A 34 -21.85 -7.98 10.57
N VAL A 35 -21.01 -8.90 11.04
CA VAL A 35 -21.03 -10.29 10.58
C VAL A 35 -22.27 -11.04 11.08
N SER A 36 -22.60 -10.94 12.37
CA SER A 36 -23.72 -11.70 12.94
C SER A 36 -25.09 -11.23 12.45
N SER A 37 -25.22 -9.96 12.05
CA SER A 37 -26.43 -9.42 11.42
C SER A 37 -26.56 -9.78 9.94
N GLY A 38 -25.51 -10.36 9.32
CA GLY A 38 -25.48 -10.66 7.89
C GLY A 38 -25.25 -9.43 6.99
N ALA A 39 -24.98 -8.25 7.57
CA ALA A 39 -24.61 -7.07 6.81
C ALA A 39 -23.27 -7.26 6.07
N LEU A 40 -22.39 -8.08 6.64
CA LEU A 40 -21.12 -8.48 6.05
C LEU A 40 -20.92 -9.99 6.25
N SER A 41 -20.35 -10.70 5.28
CA SER A 41 -19.90 -12.09 5.50
C SER A 41 -18.53 -12.10 6.22
N ALA A 42 -18.16 -13.23 6.82
CA ALA A 42 -16.85 -13.36 7.46
C ALA A 42 -15.68 -13.22 6.46
N ASP A 43 -15.86 -13.73 5.24
CA ASP A 43 -14.89 -13.55 4.14
C ASP A 43 -14.82 -12.09 3.67
N GLU A 44 -15.96 -11.42 3.56
CA GLU A 44 -15.99 -9.98 3.25
C GLU A 44 -15.27 -9.18 4.34
N LEU A 45 -15.33 -9.59 5.61
CA LEU A 45 -14.61 -8.90 6.67
C LEU A 45 -13.12 -9.09 6.53
N ASN A 46 -12.66 -10.31 6.25
CA ASN A 46 -11.26 -10.58 5.96
C ASN A 46 -10.76 -9.71 4.78
N ASP A 47 -11.55 -9.63 3.71
CA ASP A 47 -11.21 -8.88 2.51
C ASP A 47 -11.21 -7.36 2.77
N ALA A 48 -12.15 -6.87 3.58
CA ALA A 48 -12.21 -5.47 3.99
C ALA A 48 -11.02 -5.04 4.86
N LEU A 49 -10.64 -5.87 5.84
CA LEU A 49 -9.47 -5.62 6.69
C LEU A 49 -8.16 -5.68 5.87
N SER A 50 -8.06 -6.64 4.95
CA SER A 50 -6.92 -6.75 4.02
C SER A 50 -6.81 -5.51 3.13
N SER A 51 -7.93 -5.02 2.60
CA SER A 51 -8.01 -3.80 1.81
C SER A 51 -7.49 -2.58 2.58
N ALA A 52 -7.94 -2.41 3.82
CA ALA A 52 -7.52 -1.32 4.70
C ALA A 52 -6.01 -1.38 4.98
N LEU A 53 -5.47 -2.56 5.31
CA LEU A 53 -4.02 -2.75 5.55
C LEU A 53 -3.19 -2.41 4.33
N LYS A 54 -3.55 -2.94 3.16
CA LYS A 54 -2.81 -2.72 1.91
C LYS A 54 -2.79 -1.23 1.53
N SER A 55 -3.93 -0.54 1.71
CA SER A 55 -4.02 0.90 1.51
C SER A 55 -3.11 1.68 2.46
N GLU A 56 -3.16 1.38 3.76
CA GLU A 56 -2.38 2.13 4.75
C GLU A 56 -0.88 1.79 4.68
N ARG A 57 -0.50 0.57 4.30
CA ARG A 57 0.89 0.19 3.99
C ARG A 57 1.47 0.99 2.85
N LYS A 58 0.69 1.20 1.79
CA LYS A 58 1.12 2.00 0.64
C LYS A 58 1.36 3.44 1.05
N LYS A 59 0.41 4.03 1.79
CA LYS A 59 0.55 5.37 2.36
C LYS A 59 1.77 5.48 3.28
N ALA A 60 1.97 4.51 4.18
CA ALA A 60 3.12 4.46 5.08
C ALA A 60 4.45 4.34 4.32
N PHE A 61 4.50 3.50 3.29
CA PHE A 61 5.67 3.36 2.41
C PHE A 61 6.05 4.71 1.79
N TRP A 62 5.11 5.39 1.12
CA TRP A 62 5.38 6.68 0.51
C TRP A 62 5.70 7.77 1.53
N GLN A 63 5.08 7.74 2.71
CA GLN A 63 5.44 8.65 3.80
C GLN A 63 6.89 8.45 4.25
N SER A 64 7.34 7.20 4.45
CA SER A 64 8.74 6.93 4.77
C SER A 64 9.69 7.40 3.67
N THR A 65 9.31 7.28 2.39
CA THR A 65 10.12 7.84 1.29
C THR A 65 10.23 9.37 1.33
N LYS A 66 9.16 10.05 1.76
CA LYS A 66 9.13 11.51 1.91
C LYS A 66 9.99 11.96 3.09
N GLU A 67 9.85 11.31 4.25
CA GLU A 67 10.62 11.59 5.45
C GLU A 67 12.14 11.40 5.24
N ASP A 68 12.55 10.31 4.58
CA ASP A 68 13.95 10.08 4.25
C ASP A 68 14.50 11.12 3.25
N ALA A 69 13.64 11.62 2.35
CA ALA A 69 14.01 12.70 1.43
C ALA A 69 14.19 14.03 2.16
N ASP A 70 13.33 14.35 3.15
CA ASP A 70 13.40 15.57 3.97
C ASP A 70 14.65 15.59 4.85
N ALA A 71 15.07 14.43 5.38
CA ALA A 71 16.24 14.32 6.24
C ALA A 71 17.59 14.58 5.53
N GLY A 72 17.63 14.54 4.19
CA GLY A 72 18.84 14.73 3.39
C GLY A 72 19.09 16.16 2.87
N GLY A 73 18.25 17.13 3.24
CA GLY A 73 18.17 18.44 2.57
C GLY A 73 19.28 19.46 2.91
N THR A 74 20.09 19.82 1.91
CA THR A 74 20.67 21.18 1.76
C THR A 74 19.74 22.03 0.86
N ALA A 75 19.95 23.35 0.75
CA ALA A 75 19.08 24.25 -0.04
C ALA A 75 18.95 23.87 -1.53
N GLU A 76 20.00 23.31 -2.16
CA GLU A 76 19.95 22.73 -3.51
C GLU A 76 19.28 21.35 -3.54
N GLY A 77 19.33 20.62 -2.42
CA GLY A 77 18.61 19.37 -2.22
C GLY A 77 17.10 19.55 -2.24
N ALA A 78 16.56 20.67 -1.71
CA ALA A 78 15.11 20.89 -1.58
C ALA A 78 14.35 20.89 -2.93
N ALA A 79 14.91 21.50 -3.98
CA ALA A 79 14.29 21.49 -5.32
C ALA A 79 14.32 20.10 -5.96
N ARG A 80 15.45 19.39 -5.80
CA ARG A 80 15.62 18.00 -6.24
C ARG A 80 14.68 17.05 -5.49
N GLN A 81 14.46 17.33 -4.22
CA GLN A 81 13.57 16.61 -3.32
C GLN A 81 12.09 16.83 -3.67
N GLN A 82 11.69 18.06 -4.02
CA GLN A 82 10.34 18.34 -4.53
C GLN A 82 10.07 17.60 -5.85
N ASN A 83 11.03 17.57 -6.77
CA ASN A 83 10.91 16.79 -8.01
C ASN A 83 10.78 15.29 -7.72
N MET A 84 11.54 14.77 -6.75
CA MET A 84 11.45 13.38 -6.32
C MET A 84 10.09 13.05 -5.70
N LYS A 85 9.58 13.92 -4.84
CA LYS A 85 8.25 13.80 -4.25
C LYS A 85 7.17 13.77 -5.33
N ALA A 86 7.26 14.65 -6.33
CA ALA A 86 6.34 14.66 -7.46
C ALA A 86 6.40 13.36 -8.29
N ILE A 87 7.60 12.79 -8.49
CA ILE A 87 7.77 11.50 -9.17
C ILE A 87 7.17 10.37 -8.35
N SER A 88 7.41 10.33 -7.03
CA SER A 88 6.81 9.33 -6.12
C SER A 88 5.29 9.44 -6.07
N ASP A 89 4.73 10.65 -5.94
CA ASP A 89 3.29 10.90 -5.93
C ASP A 89 2.65 10.49 -7.28
N ARG A 90 3.34 10.75 -8.41
CA ARG A 90 2.92 10.30 -9.74
C ARG A 90 2.98 8.77 -9.86
N MET A 91 3.98 8.13 -9.28
CA MET A 91 4.14 6.67 -9.29
C MET A 91 3.04 6.00 -8.46
N GLU A 92 2.76 6.52 -7.27
CA GLU A 92 1.62 6.12 -6.44
C GLU A 92 0.30 6.21 -7.22
N SER A 93 0.00 7.39 -7.78
CA SER A 93 -1.24 7.63 -8.53
C SER A 93 -1.36 6.74 -9.78
N THR A 94 -0.27 6.52 -10.51
CA THR A 94 -0.26 5.66 -11.70
C THR A 94 -0.48 4.19 -11.33
N LEU A 95 0.17 3.72 -10.27
CA LEU A 95 -0.03 2.36 -9.77
C LEU A 95 -1.48 2.17 -9.32
N GLU A 96 -2.04 3.09 -8.52
CA GLU A 96 -3.43 2.98 -8.06
C GLU A 96 -4.45 2.98 -9.19
N SER A 97 -4.35 3.95 -10.10
CA SER A 97 -5.29 4.09 -11.22
C SER A 97 -5.23 2.89 -12.17
N ARG A 98 -4.03 2.36 -12.45
CA ARG A 98 -3.88 1.21 -13.35
C ARG A 98 -4.22 -0.12 -12.69
N TYR A 99 -3.95 -0.32 -11.40
CA TYR A 99 -4.44 -1.50 -10.68
C TYR A 99 -5.96 -1.54 -10.62
N ALA A 100 -6.60 -0.42 -10.27
CA ALA A 100 -8.05 -0.31 -10.28
C ALA A 100 -8.64 -0.56 -11.69
N ALA A 101 -7.95 -0.14 -12.75
CA ALA A 101 -8.38 -0.39 -14.12
C ALA A 101 -8.21 -1.86 -14.56
N MET A 102 -7.14 -2.54 -14.12
CA MET A 102 -6.82 -3.93 -14.47
C MET A 102 -7.74 -4.96 -13.83
N ASP A 103 -8.43 -4.56 -12.76
CA ASP A 103 -9.27 -5.45 -11.97
C ASP A 103 -10.77 -5.18 -12.20
N ARG A 104 -11.10 -4.41 -13.25
CA ARG A 104 -12.48 -4.16 -13.68
C ARG A 104 -13.14 -5.45 -14.18
N PRO A 105 -14.41 -5.70 -13.78
CA PRO A 105 -15.19 -6.83 -14.30
C PRO A 105 -15.31 -6.75 -15.84
N GLY A 106 -15.08 -7.88 -16.52
CA GLY A 106 -15.23 -7.99 -17.98
C GLY A 106 -14.00 -7.57 -18.80
N MET A 107 -12.87 -7.25 -18.18
CA MET A 107 -11.62 -6.99 -18.91
C MET A 107 -11.11 -8.27 -19.58
N SER A 108 -10.78 -8.20 -20.87
CA SER A 108 -10.20 -9.35 -21.57
C SER A 108 -8.75 -9.61 -21.11
N PRO A 109 -8.25 -10.85 -21.19
CA PRO A 109 -6.85 -11.15 -20.89
C PRO A 109 -5.86 -10.32 -21.72
N GLN A 110 -6.23 -9.98 -22.96
CA GLN A 110 -5.42 -9.18 -23.88
C GLN A 110 -5.36 -7.72 -23.44
N ASP A 111 -6.49 -7.13 -23.02
CA ASP A 111 -6.53 -5.77 -22.48
C ASP A 111 -5.76 -5.66 -21.16
N ARG A 112 -5.82 -6.71 -20.32
CA ARG A 112 -5.03 -6.78 -19.10
C ARG A 112 -3.53 -6.82 -19.39
N LEU A 113 -3.12 -7.59 -20.40
CA LEU A 113 -1.72 -7.65 -20.83
C LEU A 113 -1.24 -6.30 -21.37
N ALA A 114 -2.05 -5.63 -22.19
CA ALA A 114 -1.75 -4.29 -22.71
C ALA A 114 -1.64 -3.24 -21.58
N ALA A 115 -2.51 -3.32 -20.58
CA ALA A 115 -2.45 -2.47 -19.39
C ALA A 115 -1.18 -2.71 -18.56
N LEU A 116 -0.76 -3.97 -18.40
CA LEU A 116 0.50 -4.33 -17.74
C LEU A 116 1.73 -3.83 -18.50
N SER A 117 1.76 -4.00 -19.83
CA SER A 117 2.85 -3.49 -20.67
C SER A 117 2.96 -1.97 -20.59
N LYS A 118 1.82 -1.27 -20.60
CA LYS A 118 1.78 0.19 -20.42
C LYS A 118 2.23 0.62 -19.03
N LEU A 119 1.83 -0.11 -17.99
CA LEU A 119 2.30 0.12 -16.62
C LEU A 119 3.82 -0.05 -16.52
N SER A 120 4.37 -1.10 -17.12
CA SER A 120 5.82 -1.35 -17.16
C SER A 120 6.57 -0.19 -17.85
N ALA A 121 6.04 0.31 -18.97
CA ALA A 121 6.61 1.46 -19.68
C ALA A 121 6.53 2.75 -18.85
N ASP A 122 5.38 3.02 -18.22
CA ASP A 122 5.19 4.20 -17.36
C ASP A 122 6.13 4.14 -16.14
N LEU A 123 6.29 2.96 -15.51
CA LEU A 123 7.22 2.75 -14.39
C LEU A 123 8.68 2.94 -14.84
N LYS A 124 9.03 2.48 -16.04
CA LYS A 124 10.36 2.67 -16.61
C LYS A 124 10.65 4.15 -16.88
N ASP A 125 9.72 4.89 -17.48
CA ASP A 125 9.85 6.35 -17.70
C ASP A 125 10.04 7.11 -16.38
N MET A 126 9.29 6.72 -15.34
CA MET A 126 9.42 7.30 -14.00
C MET A 126 10.76 6.95 -13.34
N GLN A 127 11.25 5.72 -13.54
CA GLN A 127 12.57 5.31 -13.07
C GLN A 127 13.69 6.08 -13.81
N ASP A 128 13.60 6.21 -15.14
CA ASP A 128 14.59 6.94 -15.93
C ASP A 128 14.58 8.44 -15.58
N SER A 129 13.40 9.01 -15.28
CA SER A 129 13.26 10.38 -14.76
C SER A 129 13.88 10.53 -13.37
N ARG A 130 13.72 9.51 -12.52
CA ARG A 130 14.31 9.47 -11.18
C ARG A 130 15.83 9.42 -11.24
N ASP A 131 16.39 8.60 -12.11
CA ASP A 131 17.82 8.39 -12.25
C ASP A 131 18.52 9.68 -12.75
N GLN A 132 17.87 10.44 -13.63
CA GLN A 132 18.32 11.77 -14.03
C GLN A 132 18.37 12.77 -12.85
N VAL A 133 17.36 12.71 -11.98
CA VAL A 133 17.30 13.56 -10.77
C VAL A 133 18.34 13.11 -9.73
N ALA A 134 18.64 11.81 -9.64
CA ALA A 134 19.60 11.23 -8.70
C ALA A 134 21.08 11.38 -9.12
N GLY A 135 21.38 11.43 -10.43
CA GLY A 135 22.75 11.47 -11.00
C GLY A 135 23.59 12.71 -10.70
N THR A 136 23.13 13.58 -9.80
CA THR A 136 23.80 14.83 -9.40
C THR A 136 24.12 14.80 -7.90
N GLY A 137 25.23 14.15 -7.55
CA GLY A 137 26.08 14.54 -6.43
C GLY A 137 25.74 14.12 -4.99
N MET A 138 24.76 13.24 -4.73
CA MET A 138 24.58 12.62 -3.40
C MET A 138 24.03 11.18 -3.53
N PRO A 139 24.49 10.20 -2.73
CA PRO A 139 23.91 8.86 -2.70
C PRO A 139 22.49 8.92 -2.12
N MET A 140 21.50 8.92 -3.00
CA MET A 140 20.08 8.92 -2.65
C MET A 140 19.55 7.48 -2.60
N LYS A 141 18.71 7.15 -1.62
CA LYS A 141 18.05 5.85 -1.53
C LYS A 141 16.92 5.76 -2.55
N ALA A 142 17.06 4.85 -3.53
CA ALA A 142 16.02 4.57 -4.50
C ALA A 142 14.94 3.62 -3.94
N TYR A 143 13.84 4.17 -3.46
CA TYR A 143 12.63 3.43 -3.07
C TYR A 143 11.80 3.00 -4.28
N THR A 144 11.68 1.70 -4.52
CA THR A 144 10.79 1.16 -5.55
C THR A 144 9.80 0.22 -4.89
N LEU A 145 8.51 0.48 -5.12
CA LEU A 145 7.45 -0.48 -4.80
C LEU A 145 7.26 -1.37 -6.03
N LYS A 146 7.35 -2.69 -5.86
CA LYS A 146 7.09 -3.61 -6.98
C LYS A 146 5.62 -3.48 -7.40
N GLY A 147 5.39 -3.16 -8.68
CA GLY A 147 4.05 -3.17 -9.24
C GLY A 147 3.43 -4.56 -9.09
N GLY A 148 2.31 -4.64 -8.37
CA GLY A 148 1.55 -5.89 -8.21
C GLY A 148 1.95 -6.72 -7.02
N ASP A 149 2.75 -6.14 -6.13
CA ASP A 149 2.97 -6.69 -4.81
C ASP A 149 1.65 -6.77 -4.04
N ASP A 150 1.14 -7.99 -3.87
CA ASP A 150 -0.15 -8.27 -3.23
C ASP A 150 -0.20 -7.82 -1.78
N ARG A 151 0.96 -7.55 -1.15
CA ARG A 151 1.09 -6.97 0.19
C ARG A 151 0.69 -5.48 0.24
N PHE A 152 0.64 -4.80 -0.91
CA PHE A 152 0.30 -3.37 -1.04
C PHE A 152 -0.91 -3.09 -1.95
N PHE A 153 -1.24 -4.00 -2.86
CA PHE A 153 -2.34 -3.80 -3.82
C PHE A 153 -3.52 -4.70 -3.48
N ALA A 154 -4.61 -4.07 -3.07
CA ALA A 154 -5.89 -4.74 -2.84
C ALA A 154 -6.55 -5.13 -4.17
N THR A 155 -7.06 -6.35 -4.24
CA THR A 155 -7.92 -6.84 -5.32
C THR A 155 -9.25 -6.10 -5.35
N SER A 156 -9.99 -6.18 -6.45
CA SER A 156 -11.34 -5.62 -6.60
C SER A 156 -12.30 -6.14 -5.55
N LYS A 157 -12.17 -7.41 -5.16
CA LYS A 157 -12.99 -8.01 -4.11
C LYS A 157 -12.70 -7.35 -2.75
N GLU A 158 -11.42 -7.18 -2.41
CA GLU A 158 -10.98 -6.49 -1.19
C GLU A 158 -11.39 -5.01 -1.19
N GLN A 159 -11.25 -4.32 -2.32
CA GLN A 159 -11.68 -2.92 -2.45
C GLN A 159 -13.19 -2.77 -2.25
N ALA A 160 -14.00 -3.62 -2.89
CA ALA A 160 -15.45 -3.63 -2.74
C ALA A 160 -15.88 -3.92 -1.30
N ALA A 161 -15.24 -4.90 -0.65
CA ALA A 161 -15.51 -5.23 0.74
C ALA A 161 -15.09 -4.10 1.70
N GLY A 162 -13.94 -3.46 1.45
CA GLY A 162 -13.48 -2.30 2.21
C GLY A 162 -14.42 -1.10 2.08
N GLN A 163 -14.94 -0.83 0.88
CA GLN A 163 -15.94 0.21 0.67
C GLN A 163 -17.25 -0.12 1.39
N LYS A 164 -17.73 -1.37 1.28
CA LYS A 164 -18.92 -1.83 1.99
C LYS A 164 -18.81 -1.65 3.50
N LEU A 165 -17.65 -1.95 4.09
CA LEU A 165 -17.42 -1.75 5.53
C LEU A 165 -17.54 -0.27 5.94
N LYS A 166 -17.02 0.65 5.12
CA LYS A 166 -17.17 2.10 5.32
C LYS A 166 -18.62 2.56 5.16
N ASP A 167 -19.33 2.05 4.16
CA ASP A 167 -20.74 2.38 3.90
C ASP A 167 -21.66 1.90 5.02
N LEU A 168 -21.29 0.81 5.70
CA LEU A 168 -21.95 0.33 6.93
C LEU A 168 -21.63 1.21 8.16
N GLY A 169 -20.84 2.27 7.99
CA GLY A 169 -20.56 3.26 9.02
C GLY A 169 -19.46 2.87 10.00
N PHE A 170 -18.72 1.78 9.77
CA PHE A 170 -17.64 1.40 10.66
C PHE A 170 -16.48 2.41 10.59
N HIS A 171 -16.28 3.14 11.68
CA HIS A 171 -15.17 4.06 11.87
C HIS A 171 -14.72 3.97 13.32
N SER A 172 -13.41 3.90 13.55
CA SER A 172 -12.87 3.79 14.90
C SER A 172 -11.47 4.36 14.99
N GLY A 173 -11.25 5.29 15.92
CA GLY A 173 -9.94 5.87 16.14
C GLY A 173 -8.92 4.86 16.69
N THR A 174 -9.36 3.80 17.38
CA THR A 174 -8.47 2.70 17.80
C THR A 174 -8.11 1.80 16.62
N PHE A 175 -9.08 1.52 15.73
CA PHE A 175 -8.81 0.83 14.47
C PHE A 175 -7.77 1.58 13.64
N ASP A 176 -7.96 2.89 13.41
CA ASP A 176 -7.03 3.71 12.62
C ASP A 176 -5.62 3.72 13.21
N LYS A 177 -5.49 3.76 14.54
CA LYS A 177 -4.19 3.72 15.23
C LYS A 177 -3.45 2.39 15.04
N VAL A 178 -4.16 1.26 15.22
CA VAL A 178 -3.56 -0.08 15.03
C VAL A 178 -3.16 -0.25 13.57
N LEU A 179 -4.04 0.15 12.64
CA LEU A 179 -3.79 0.11 11.21
C LEU A 179 -2.54 0.91 10.83
N ALA A 180 -2.43 2.15 11.30
CA ALA A 180 -1.28 3.01 11.05
C ALA A 180 0.02 2.45 11.65
N SER A 181 -0.02 1.93 12.87
CA SER A 181 1.15 1.34 13.53
C SER A 181 1.66 0.12 12.77
N GLN A 182 0.81 -0.87 12.52
CA GLN A 182 1.19 -2.09 11.80
C GLN A 182 1.69 -1.79 10.38
N SER A 183 1.04 -0.85 9.69
CA SER A 183 1.42 -0.44 8.33
C SER A 183 2.77 0.27 8.29
N LYS A 184 3.06 1.10 9.30
CA LYS A 184 4.37 1.76 9.46
C LYS A 184 5.47 0.75 9.70
N ASP A 185 5.28 -0.16 10.65
CA ASP A 185 6.27 -1.21 10.98
C ASP A 185 6.54 -2.09 9.76
N PHE A 186 5.47 -2.47 9.03
CA PHE A 186 5.58 -3.22 7.79
C PHE A 186 6.37 -2.46 6.72
N ALA A 187 6.04 -1.19 6.47
CA ALA A 187 6.72 -0.37 5.46
C ALA A 187 8.20 -0.19 5.79
N GLN A 188 8.55 0.07 7.06
CA GLN A 188 9.93 0.18 7.49
C GLN A 188 10.69 -1.12 7.31
N LYS A 189 10.08 -2.26 7.68
CA LYS A 189 10.66 -3.58 7.45
C LYS A 189 10.87 -3.85 5.97
N TYR A 190 9.86 -3.61 5.14
CA TYR A 190 9.94 -3.76 3.69
C TYR A 190 11.09 -2.94 3.10
N LEU A 191 11.22 -1.68 3.49
CA LEU A 191 12.31 -0.79 3.08
C LEU A 191 13.69 -1.28 3.53
N SER A 192 13.77 -1.92 4.69
CA SER A 192 15.01 -2.45 5.26
C SER A 192 15.44 -3.79 4.66
N GLU A 193 14.48 -4.61 4.19
CA GLU A 193 14.70 -5.95 3.64
C GLU A 193 14.84 -5.91 2.11
N GLU A 194 13.98 -5.16 1.43
CA GLU A 194 14.06 -4.95 -0.03
C GLU A 194 15.04 -3.83 -0.39
N ARG A 195 16.01 -3.54 0.49
CA ARG A 195 17.03 -2.48 0.38
C ARG A 195 17.35 -2.17 -1.08
N THR A 196 16.82 -1.02 -1.51
CA THR A 196 17.45 -0.01 -2.36
C THR A 196 18.74 -0.53 -2.99
N SER A 197 18.71 -0.85 -4.29
CA SER A 197 19.95 -0.92 -5.05
C SER A 197 20.71 0.37 -4.77
N GLN A 198 21.77 0.30 -3.95
CA GLN A 198 22.72 1.39 -3.84
C GLN A 198 23.41 1.45 -5.20
N MET A 199 22.89 2.29 -6.10
CA MET A 199 23.67 2.69 -7.27
C MET A 199 24.79 3.60 -6.76
N SER A 200 25.92 2.98 -6.42
CA SER A 200 27.20 3.66 -6.40
C SER A 200 27.60 3.87 -7.86
N LEU A 201 27.27 5.04 -8.41
CA LEU A 201 27.87 5.50 -9.66
C LEU A 201 28.68 6.74 -9.36
N GLY A 202 29.99 6.55 -9.26
CA GLY A 202 30.96 7.63 -9.39
C GLY A 202 32.11 7.59 -8.39
N ASN A 203 33.08 6.68 -8.60
CA ASN A 203 34.46 7.16 -8.55
C ASN A 203 34.71 7.85 -9.89
N ALA A 204 34.39 9.14 -9.95
CA ALA A 204 34.98 10.04 -10.93
C ALA A 204 36.33 10.48 -10.34
N ASN A 205 37.40 9.76 -10.65
CA ASN A 205 38.74 10.30 -10.53
C ASN A 205 39.62 9.79 -11.66
N LYS A 206 39.83 10.72 -12.60
CA LYS A 206 41.01 10.99 -13.44
C LYS A 206 41.72 9.83 -14.13
#